data_AF-B0BD97-F1
#
_entry.id   AF-B0BD97-F1
#
_cell.length_a   1.000
_cell.length_b   1.000
_cell.length_c   1.000
_cell.angle_alpha   90.00
_cell.angle_beta   90.00
_cell.angle_gamma   90.00
#
_symmetry.space_group_name_H-M   'P 1'
#
loop_
_entity.id
_entity.type
_entity.pdbx_description
1 polymer ?
#
loop_
_entity_poly.entity_id
_entity_poly.type
_entity_poly.pdbx_seq_one_letter_code
_entity_poly.pdbx_strand_id
1 'polypeptide(L)' 'LGARMQEGTLSLMQMAKISSVLQIYQARKRLLYVAILTYPTTGGVTASFGMLGDITIAEPKAYIAFAGKR' A
#
# COMPACT_ATOMS: atom_id res chain seq x y z
N LEU A 1 -6.64 5.84 7.03
CA LEU A 1 -5.31 5.34 6.63
C LEU A 1 -5.05 5.80 5.21
N GLY A 2 -3.99 6.56 5.02
CA GLY A 2 -3.65 7.31 3.81
C GLY A 2 -2.40 8.14 4.12
N ALA A 3 -1.79 8.72 3.09
CA ALA A 3 -0.61 9.58 3.26
C ALA A 3 -0.86 10.60 4.39
N ARG A 4 0.05 10.71 5.37
CA ARG A 4 -0.05 11.69 6.46
C ARG A 4 0.02 13.09 5.86
N MET A 5 -1.14 13.68 5.58
CA MET A 5 -1.25 14.98 4.90
C MET A 5 -0.53 16.11 5.66
N GLN A 6 -0.37 15.99 6.98
CA GLN A 6 0.41 16.91 7.82
C GLN A 6 1.89 16.99 7.40
N GLU A 7 2.44 15.90 6.84
CA GLU A 7 3.81 15.82 6.34
C GLU A 7 3.90 16.21 4.85
N GLY A 8 2.79 16.58 4.22
CA GLY A 8 2.73 17.05 2.83
C GLY A 8 3.45 16.10 1.85
N THR A 9 4.32 16.65 1.00
CA THR A 9 5.08 15.90 -0.01
C THR A 9 5.95 14.77 0.55
N LEU A 10 6.41 14.88 1.81
CA LEU A 10 7.22 13.82 2.43
C LEU A 10 6.43 12.52 2.58
N SER A 11 5.15 12.61 2.94
CA SER A 11 4.28 11.43 3.05
C SER A 11 4.05 10.73 1.70
N LEU A 12 4.04 11.49 0.59
CA LEU A 12 3.95 10.95 -0.76
C LEU A 12 5.25 10.24 -1.17
N MET A 13 6.39 10.87 -0.90
CA MET A 13 7.71 10.31 -1.23
C MET A 13 8.00 9.02 -0.46
N GLN A 14 7.49 8.87 0.76
CA GLN A 14 7.58 7.62 1.51
C GLN A 14 6.87 6.47 0.77
N MET A 15 5.71 6.72 0.16
CA MET A 15 4.99 5.70 -0.61
C MET A 15 5.78 5.26 -1.84
N ALA A 16 6.40 6.21 -2.55
CA ALA A 16 7.28 5.91 -3.67
C ALA A 16 8.52 5.12 -3.22
N LYS A 17 9.15 5.52 -2.11
CA LYS A 17 10.33 4.83 -1.55
C LYS A 17 10.02 3.37 -1.20
N ILE A 18 8.92 3.12 -0.50
CA ILE A 18 8.54 1.76 -0.10
C ILE A 18 8.24 0.90 -1.33
N SER A 19 7.51 1.46 -2.31
CA SER A 19 7.17 0.75 -3.56
C SER A 19 8.42 0.35 -4.35
N SER A 20 9.37 1.27 -4.50
CA SER A 20 10.62 0.99 -5.23
C SER A 20 11.48 -0.07 -4.54
N VAL A 21 11.60 -0.02 -3.21
CA VAL A 21 12.35 -1.03 -2.45
C VAL A 21 11.68 -2.39 -2.55
N LEU A 22 10.35 -2.45 -2.45
CA LEU A 22 9.58 -3.68 -2.58
C LEU A 22 9.78 -4.33 -3.96
N GLN A 23 9.73 -3.54 -5.03
CA GLN A 23 9.96 -4.05 -6.39
C GLN A 23 11.38 -4.58 -6.58
N ILE A 24 12.40 -3.87 -6.07
CA ILE A 24 13.79 -4.33 -6.10
C ILE A 24 13.95 -5.63 -5.29
N TYR A 25 13.29 -5.72 -4.14
CA TYR A 25 13.33 -6.89 -3.27
C TYR A 25 12.72 -8.12 -3.96
N GLN A 26 11.53 -7.99 -4.57
CA GLN A 26 10.91 -9.04 -5.35
C GLN A 26 11.77 -9.47 -6.55
N ALA A 27 12.32 -8.51 -7.31
CA ALA A 27 13.16 -8.80 -8.47
C ALA A 27 14.46 -9.54 -8.10
N ARG A 28 15.09 -9.18 -6.97
CA ARG A 28 16.38 -9.76 -6.55
C ARG A 28 16.23 -11.07 -5.78
N LYS A 29 15.26 -11.16 -4.89
CA LYS A 29 15.13 -12.30 -3.97
C LYS A 29 14.03 -13.29 -4.37
N ARG A 30 13.08 -12.89 -5.23
CA ARG A 30 11.91 -13.68 -5.61
C ARG A 30 11.17 -14.29 -4.41
N LEU A 31 11.10 -13.51 -3.33
CA LEU A 31 10.42 -13.91 -2.10
C LEU A 31 8.98 -13.43 -2.15
N LEU A 32 8.09 -14.28 -1.64
CA LEU A 32 6.65 -14.03 -1.59
C LEU A 32 6.34 -12.82 -0.71
N TYR A 33 5.66 -11.83 -1.28
CA TYR A 33 5.10 -10.70 -0.56
C TYR A 33 3.58 -10.84 -0.48
N VAL A 34 3.08 -11.08 0.73
CA VAL A 34 1.63 -11.16 1.00
C VAL A 34 1.16 -9.87 1.65
N ALA A 35 0.26 -9.16 0.97
CA ALA A 35 -0.37 -7.94 1.50
C ALA A 35 -1.70 -8.31 2.18
N ILE A 36 -1.82 -8.03 3.47
CA ILE A 36 -3.06 -8.22 4.24
C ILE A 36 -3.73 -6.85 4.42
N LEU A 37 -4.88 -6.66 3.79
CA LEU A 37 -5.66 -5.42 3.79
C LEU A 37 -6.78 -5.51 4.82
N THR A 38 -6.73 -4.65 5.81
CA THR A 38 -7.71 -4.57 6.91
C THR A 38 -8.59 -3.33 6.79
N TYR A 39 -9.71 -3.29 7.52
CA TYR A 39 -10.61 -2.14 7.50
C TYR A 39 -10.04 -0.93 8.28
N PRO A 40 -10.00 0.30 7.74
CA PRO A 40 -10.11 0.69 6.33
C PRO A 40 -8.73 0.89 5.67
N THR A 41 -8.53 0.39 4.45
CA THR A 41 -7.31 0.64 3.67
C THR A 41 -7.63 1.55 2.48
N THR A 42 -7.20 2.81 2.52
CA THR A 42 -7.54 3.78 1.47
C THR A 42 -6.38 4.67 1.04
N GLY A 43 -6.54 5.42 -0.05
CA GLY A 43 -5.59 6.46 -0.43
C GLY A 43 -4.23 5.94 -0.88
N GLY A 44 -3.17 6.60 -0.41
CA GLY A 44 -1.78 6.30 -0.80
C GLY A 44 -1.31 4.88 -0.45
N VAL A 45 -1.90 4.24 0.57
CA VAL A 45 -1.54 2.86 0.96
C VAL A 45 -2.07 1.85 -0.06
N THR A 46 -3.32 2.02 -0.51
CA THR A 46 -3.87 1.23 -1.63
C THR A 46 -3.14 1.51 -2.95
N ALA A 47 -2.62 2.71 -3.15
CA ALA A 47 -1.93 3.13 -4.37
C ALA A 47 -0.45 2.74 -4.43
N SER A 48 0.08 2.09 -3.39
CA SER A 48 1.49 1.77 -3.26
C SER A 48 1.66 0.31 -2.84
N PHE A 49 2.35 0.06 -1.73
CA PHE A 49 2.71 -1.28 -1.28
C PHE A 49 1.51 -2.19 -1.00
N GLY A 50 0.33 -1.65 -0.65
CA GLY A 50 -0.86 -2.46 -0.41
C GLY A 50 -1.32 -3.27 -1.64
N MET A 51 -1.08 -2.78 -2.86
CA MET A 51 -1.46 -3.44 -4.11
C MET A 51 -0.28 -4.03 -4.89
N LEU A 52 0.93 -3.98 -4.33
CA LEU A 52 2.14 -4.58 -4.92
C LEU A 52 2.43 -5.97 -4.35
N GLY A 53 1.46 -6.57 -3.65
CA GLY A 53 1.43 -7.96 -3.19
C GLY A 53 1.52 -8.97 -4.34
N ASP A 54 2.33 -10.02 -4.19
CA ASP A 54 2.18 -11.23 -5.00
C ASP A 54 0.82 -11.89 -4.70
N ILE A 55 0.42 -11.85 -3.43
CA ILE A 55 -0.89 -12.26 -2.96
C ILE A 55 -1.47 -11.13 -2.11
N THR A 56 -2.68 -10.71 -2.42
CA THR A 56 -3.42 -9.73 -1.62
C THR A 56 -4.61 -10.39 -0.96
N ILE A 57 -4.65 -10.37 0.37
CA ILE A 57 -5.72 -10.92 1.20
C ILE A 57 -6.43 -9.75 1.86
N ALA A 58 -7.75 -9.72 1.78
CA ALA A 58 -8.56 -8.72 2.46
C ALA A 58 -9.40 -9.37 3.56
N GLU A 59 -9.53 -8.71 4.70
CA GLU A 59 -10.49 -9.14 5.72
C GLU A 59 -11.93 -9.03 5.20
N PRO A 60 -12.84 -9.93 5.62
CA PRO A 60 -14.25 -9.81 5.28
C PRO A 60 -14.80 -8.44 5.69
N LYS A 61 -15.50 -7.77 4.77
CA LYS A 61 -16.05 -6.41 4.94
C LYS A 61 -15.00 -5.29 5.03
N ALA A 62 -13.73 -5.56 4.70
CA ALA A 62 -12.71 -4.51 4.60
C ALA A 62 -13.08 -3.47 3.53
N TYR A 63 -12.97 -2.18 3.87
CA TYR A 63 -13.19 -1.09 2.95
C TYR A 63 -11.86 -0.71 2.32
N ILE A 64 -11.70 -1.07 1.04
CA ILE A 64 -10.47 -0.89 0.28
C ILE A 64 -10.78 0.02 -0.91
N ALA A 65 -10.23 1.23 -0.92
CA ALA A 65 -10.52 2.19 -1.99
C ALA A 65 -9.40 3.22 -2.19
N PHE A 66 -9.06 3.52 -3.44
CA PHE A 66 -8.09 4.58 -3.75
C PHE A 66 -8.59 5.96 -3.26
N ALA A 67 -9.84 6.30 -3.50
CA ALA A 67 -10.49 7.48 -2.95
C ALA A 67 -11.64 7.05 -2.02
N GLY A 68 -11.76 7.68 -0.85
CA GLY A 68 -12.84 7.40 0.10
C GLY A 68 -14.21 7.82 -0.45
N LYS A 69 -15.27 7.15 0.00
CA LYS A 69 -16.64 7.62 -0.21
C LYS A 69 -16.84 8.85 0.68
N ARG A 70 -17.22 9.96 0.06
CA ARG A 70 -17.29 11.29 0.68
C ARG A 70 -18.41 11.39 1.70
#